data_AF-F2RQT8-F1
#
_entry.id   AF-F2RQT8-F1
#
_cell.length_a   1.000
_cell.length_b   1.000
_cell.length_c   1.000
_cell.angle_alpha   90.00
_cell.angle_beta   90.00
_cell.angle_gamma   90.00
#
_symmetry.space_group_name_H-M   'P 1'
#
loop_
_entity.id
_entity.type
_entity.pdbx_description
1 polymer ?
#
loop_
_entity_poly.entity_id
_entity_poly.type
_entity_poly.pdbx_seq_one_letter_code
_entity_poly.pdbx_strand_id
1 'polypeptide(L)'
;MDLRHLFYNVYLLLFFFIFYSPAIAQDQPTFKELEETAQATIKILQEKFPEISDTYIAIIGGLGVWHHLPQGRKTKDVDLLTSVPGAPQTVKQKLLGLPGSPFTQQSQWFLYNHPGGKALQVDFPPLWQSPFKPSGALRLGEIKLPALPYATAEDLLALKINSCGLRATVEKRKVDAGDADALAESLLARGPITLTPEQKKAALGGLGDLLKYSTKDETWWKNTLQA
;
A
#
# COMPACT_ATOMS: atom_id res chain seq x y z
N MET A 1 56.13 -2.28 -21.07
CA MET A 1 54.71 -2.61 -20.91
C MET A 1 54.33 -2.24 -19.48
N ASP A 2 53.53 -1.19 -19.27
CA ASP A 2 53.27 -0.62 -17.94
C ASP A 2 52.20 -1.43 -17.20
N LEU A 3 52.63 -2.19 -16.19
CA LEU A 3 51.77 -3.03 -15.35
C LEU A 3 50.70 -2.23 -14.60
N ARG A 4 50.87 -0.91 -14.42
CA ARG A 4 49.90 -0.06 -13.72
C ARG A 4 48.58 0.11 -14.48
N HIS A 5 48.62 0.06 -15.82
CA HIS A 5 47.41 0.10 -16.65
C HIS A 5 46.61 -1.21 -16.63
N LEU A 6 47.26 -2.35 -16.33
CA LEU A 6 46.58 -3.64 -16.23
C LEU A 6 45.82 -3.74 -14.89
N PHE A 7 46.41 -3.27 -13.79
CA PHE A 7 45.77 -3.27 -12.47
C PHE A 7 44.59 -2.30 -12.38
N TYR A 8 44.66 -1.13 -13.04
CA TYR A 8 43.56 -0.16 -13.03
C TYR A 8 42.31 -0.68 -13.77
N ASN A 9 42.50 -1.41 -14.88
CA ASN A 9 41.39 -1.98 -15.64
C ASN A 9 40.73 -3.16 -14.94
N VAL A 10 41.49 -4.00 -14.23
CA VAL A 10 40.94 -5.13 -13.45
C VAL A 10 40.17 -4.62 -12.23
N TYR A 11 40.64 -3.56 -11.56
CA TYR A 11 39.90 -2.95 -10.46
C TYR A 11 38.61 -2.28 -10.91
N LEU A 12 38.58 -1.60 -12.07
CA LEU A 12 37.35 -1.04 -12.63
C LEU A 12 36.34 -2.12 -13.02
N LEU A 13 36.80 -3.23 -13.63
CA LEU A 13 35.95 -4.36 -13.98
C LEU A 13 35.38 -5.07 -12.74
N LEU A 14 36.18 -5.28 -11.69
CA LEU A 14 35.68 -5.83 -10.41
C LEU A 14 34.75 -4.85 -9.68
N PHE A 15 34.97 -3.53 -9.79
CA PHE A 15 34.04 -2.53 -9.24
C PHE A 15 32.68 -2.56 -9.96
N PHE A 16 32.68 -2.77 -11.28
CA PHE A 16 31.45 -2.94 -12.06
C PHE A 16 30.72 -4.24 -11.71
N PHE A 17 31.40 -5.35 -11.39
CA PHE A 17 30.71 -6.58 -11.00
C PHE A 17 30.26 -6.63 -9.53
N ILE A 18 30.90 -5.88 -8.63
CA ILE A 18 30.55 -5.87 -7.20
C ILE A 18 29.50 -4.80 -6.86
N PHE A 19 29.44 -3.68 -7.60
CA PHE A 19 28.51 -2.57 -7.35
C PHE A 19 27.48 -2.33 -8.45
N TYR A 20 27.65 -2.93 -9.64
CA TYR A 20 26.61 -3.02 -10.66
C TYR A 20 26.06 -4.45 -10.65
N SER A 21 25.38 -4.80 -9.55
CA SER A 21 24.22 -5.67 -9.74
C SER A 21 23.31 -4.88 -10.68
N PRO A 22 22.96 -5.38 -11.88
CA PRO A 22 21.94 -4.71 -12.63
C PRO A 22 20.76 -4.67 -11.67
N ALA A 23 20.36 -3.47 -11.26
CA ALA A 23 18.96 -3.23 -11.02
C ALA A 23 18.33 -3.62 -12.37
N ILE A 24 18.02 -4.92 -12.51
CA ILE A 24 17.07 -5.43 -13.49
C ILE A 24 15.98 -4.41 -13.36
N ALA A 25 15.74 -3.64 -14.41
CA ALA A 25 14.62 -2.73 -14.47
C ALA A 25 13.43 -3.61 -14.11
N GLN A 26 13.00 -3.58 -12.85
CA GLN A 26 11.95 -4.46 -12.39
C GLN A 26 10.73 -3.92 -13.12
N ASP A 27 10.29 -4.64 -14.14
CA ASP A 27 9.04 -4.36 -14.82
C ASP A 27 8.00 -4.08 -13.76
N GLN A 28 7.33 -2.92 -13.87
CA GLN A 28 6.32 -2.52 -12.90
C GLN A 28 5.37 -3.69 -12.63
N PRO A 29 5.04 -3.97 -11.37
CA PRO A 29 4.15 -5.07 -11.07
C PRO A 29 2.79 -4.84 -11.72
N THR A 30 2.22 -5.93 -12.21
CA THR A 30 0.84 -5.94 -12.69
C THR A 30 -0.11 -5.94 -11.50
N PHE A 31 -1.37 -5.52 -11.72
CA PHE A 31 -2.41 -5.60 -10.70
C PHE A 31 -2.53 -7.03 -10.14
N LYS A 32 -2.51 -8.02 -11.03
CA LYS A 32 -2.58 -9.44 -10.68
C LYS A 32 -1.42 -9.90 -9.79
N GLU A 33 -0.18 -9.48 -10.09
CA GLU A 33 0.98 -9.82 -9.24
C GLU A 33 0.85 -9.22 -7.83
N LEU A 34 0.26 -8.03 -7.70
CA LEU A 34 0.00 -7.41 -6.40
C LEU A 34 -1.15 -8.10 -5.66
N GLU A 35 -2.22 -8.50 -6.35
CA GLU A 35 -3.31 -9.30 -5.79
C GLU A 35 -2.82 -10.68 -5.31
N GLU A 36 -2.04 -11.38 -6.12
CA GLU A 36 -1.43 -12.67 -5.77
C GLU A 36 -0.52 -12.54 -4.55
N THR A 37 0.23 -11.43 -4.45
CA THR A 37 1.06 -11.09 -3.28
C THR A 37 0.23 -10.85 -2.03
N ALA A 38 -0.86 -10.08 -2.12
CA ALA A 38 -1.78 -9.83 -1.01
C ALA A 38 -2.43 -11.15 -0.55
N GLN A 39 -2.92 -11.95 -1.50
CA GLN A 39 -3.51 -13.26 -1.26
C GLN A 39 -2.53 -14.20 -0.57
N ALA A 40 -1.30 -14.31 -1.06
CA ALA A 40 -0.28 -15.16 -0.47
C ALA A 40 0.08 -14.70 0.95
N THR A 41 0.19 -13.40 1.17
CA THR A 41 0.47 -12.84 2.51
C THR A 41 -0.65 -13.17 3.49
N ILE A 42 -1.91 -12.93 3.12
CA ILE A 42 -3.07 -13.25 3.97
C ILE A 42 -3.14 -14.75 4.23
N LYS A 43 -2.95 -15.59 3.21
CA LYS A 43 -2.95 -17.05 3.34
C LYS A 43 -1.90 -17.54 4.34
N ILE A 44 -0.67 -17.03 4.23
CA ILE A 44 0.41 -17.40 5.15
C ILE A 44 0.07 -16.96 6.58
N LEU A 45 -0.49 -15.77 6.75
CA LEU A 45 -0.94 -15.30 8.07
C LEU A 45 -2.01 -16.22 8.67
N GLN A 46 -3.01 -16.61 7.89
CA GLN A 46 -4.08 -17.54 8.30
C GLN A 46 -3.54 -18.92 8.68
N GLU A 47 -2.67 -19.50 7.84
CA GLU A 47 -2.20 -20.88 7.99
C GLU A 47 -1.11 -21.04 9.06
N LYS A 48 -0.26 -20.03 9.25
CA LYS A 48 0.93 -20.14 10.12
C LYS A 48 0.74 -19.48 11.48
N PHE A 49 -0.22 -18.58 11.62
CA PHE A 49 -0.43 -17.82 12.86
C PHE A 49 -1.93 -17.79 13.26
N PRO A 50 -2.52 -18.95 13.59
CA PRO A 50 -3.94 -19.02 13.97
C PRO A 50 -4.27 -18.18 15.21
N GLU A 51 -3.28 -17.85 16.06
CA GLU A 51 -3.44 -17.01 17.24
C GLU A 51 -3.81 -15.55 16.93
N ILE A 52 -3.66 -15.10 15.67
CA ILE A 52 -4.08 -13.76 15.24
C ILE A 52 -5.37 -13.78 14.39
N SER A 53 -6.08 -14.91 14.33
CA SER A 53 -7.28 -15.10 13.50
C SER A 53 -8.41 -14.09 13.79
N ASP A 54 -8.57 -13.64 15.03
CA ASP A 54 -9.59 -12.66 15.43
C ASP A 54 -9.23 -11.20 15.10
N THR A 55 -8.00 -10.94 14.66
CA THR A 55 -7.58 -9.61 14.20
C THR A 55 -8.18 -9.31 12.84
N TYR A 56 -8.37 -8.02 12.50
CA TYR A 56 -8.81 -7.66 11.15
C TYR A 56 -7.65 -7.32 10.23
N ILE A 57 -7.91 -7.44 8.94
CA ILE A 57 -7.03 -6.97 7.87
C ILE A 57 -7.85 -6.35 6.75
N ALA A 58 -7.29 -5.32 6.10
CA ALA A 58 -7.86 -4.70 4.90
C ALA A 58 -6.74 -4.32 3.93
N ILE A 59 -6.98 -4.50 2.63
CA ILE A 59 -6.14 -3.90 1.58
C ILE A 59 -6.53 -2.43 1.45
N ILE A 60 -5.56 -1.55 1.70
CA ILE A 60 -5.72 -0.11 1.56
C ILE A 60 -4.73 0.43 0.52
N GLY A 61 -4.51 1.75 0.52
CA GLY A 61 -3.42 2.37 -0.22
C GLY A 61 -3.55 2.24 -1.74
N GLY A 62 -2.43 2.16 -2.44
CA GLY A 62 -2.40 2.23 -3.90
C GLY A 62 -3.14 1.08 -4.59
N LEU A 63 -3.01 -0.15 -4.06
CA LEU A 63 -3.67 -1.33 -4.62
C LEU A 63 -5.19 -1.27 -4.43
N GLY A 64 -5.65 -0.78 -3.27
CA GLY A 64 -7.07 -0.56 -3.02
C GLY A 64 -7.67 0.47 -3.99
N VAL A 65 -6.97 1.58 -4.23
CA VAL A 65 -7.42 2.58 -5.22
C VAL A 65 -7.49 1.97 -6.63
N TRP A 66 -6.46 1.22 -7.04
CA TRP A 66 -6.43 0.60 -8.37
C TRP A 66 -7.56 -0.44 -8.56
N HIS A 67 -7.95 -1.16 -7.50
CA HIS A 67 -9.09 -2.07 -7.53
C HIS A 67 -10.41 -1.36 -7.87
N HIS A 68 -10.67 -0.20 -7.24
CA HIS A 68 -11.90 0.58 -7.49
C HIS A 68 -11.83 1.47 -8.73
N LEU A 69 -10.62 1.81 -9.17
CA LEU A 69 -10.34 2.65 -10.35
C LEU A 69 -9.38 1.90 -11.31
N PRO A 70 -9.86 0.89 -12.05
CA PRO A 70 -9.00 0.02 -12.86
C PRO A 70 -8.26 0.75 -13.99
N GLN A 71 -8.82 1.87 -14.46
CA GLN A 71 -8.21 2.75 -15.48
C GLN A 71 -7.40 3.90 -14.85
N GLY A 72 -7.30 3.94 -13.52
CA GLY A 72 -6.56 4.95 -12.78
C GLY A 72 -5.06 4.68 -12.73
N ARG A 73 -4.37 5.36 -11.81
CA ARG A 73 -2.94 5.15 -11.61
C ARG A 73 -2.65 3.74 -11.10
N LYS A 74 -1.45 3.25 -11.42
CA LYS A 74 -0.90 2.00 -10.91
C LYS A 74 -0.15 2.24 -9.59
N THR A 75 0.16 1.15 -8.89
CA THR A 75 1.04 1.16 -7.70
C THR A 75 2.11 0.07 -7.80
N LYS A 76 3.09 0.09 -6.88
CA LYS A 76 4.20 -0.88 -6.87
C LYS A 76 4.21 -1.80 -5.63
N ASP A 77 3.28 -1.57 -4.72
CA ASP A 77 3.26 -2.10 -3.36
C ASP A 77 1.85 -2.56 -2.96
N VAL A 78 1.81 -3.41 -1.94
CA VAL A 78 0.58 -3.85 -1.28
C VAL A 78 0.55 -3.24 0.12
N ASP A 79 -0.46 -2.43 0.43
CA ASP A 79 -0.67 -1.90 1.78
C ASP A 79 -1.74 -2.72 2.53
N LEU A 80 -1.35 -3.37 3.63
CA LEU A 80 -2.21 -4.19 4.47
C LEU A 80 -2.41 -3.55 5.85
N LEU A 81 -3.53 -2.86 6.05
CA LEU A 81 -3.89 -2.37 7.37
C LEU A 81 -4.35 -3.55 8.23
N THR A 82 -3.81 -3.68 9.44
CA THR A 82 -4.17 -4.79 10.33
C THR A 82 -4.24 -4.38 11.79
N SER A 83 -5.11 -5.05 12.55
CA SER A 83 -5.21 -4.88 14.01
C SER A 83 -4.38 -5.86 14.81
N VAL A 84 -3.41 -6.56 14.18
CA VAL A 84 -2.49 -7.43 14.91
C VAL A 84 -1.72 -6.61 15.96
N PRO A 85 -1.73 -7.01 17.25
CA PRO A 85 -0.98 -6.31 18.29
C PRO A 85 0.51 -6.22 17.96
N GLY A 86 1.06 -5.00 18.03
CA GLY A 86 2.46 -4.72 17.71
C GLY A 86 2.78 -4.68 16.21
N ALA A 87 1.78 -4.68 15.33
CA ALA A 87 1.99 -4.35 13.92
C ALA A 87 2.58 -2.93 13.77
N PRO A 88 3.50 -2.71 12.82
CA PRO A 88 3.94 -3.66 11.80
C PRO A 88 4.99 -4.68 12.24
N GLN A 89 5.73 -4.41 13.31
CA GLN A 89 6.94 -5.16 13.66
C GLN A 89 6.66 -6.63 13.97
N THR A 90 5.62 -6.91 14.76
CA THR A 90 5.21 -8.28 15.11
C THR A 90 4.90 -9.11 13.86
N VAL A 91 4.17 -8.53 12.90
CA VAL A 91 3.76 -9.22 11.66
C VAL A 91 5.00 -9.51 10.80
N LYS A 92 5.85 -8.51 10.58
CA LYS A 92 7.09 -8.68 9.79
C LYS A 92 8.02 -9.73 10.40
N GLN A 93 8.22 -9.72 11.72
CA GLN A 93 9.06 -10.70 12.41
C GLN A 93 8.51 -12.12 12.31
N LYS A 94 7.20 -12.30 12.49
CA LYS A 94 6.53 -13.59 12.30
C LYS A 94 6.75 -14.13 10.89
N LEU A 95 6.51 -13.31 9.87
CA LEU A 95 6.67 -13.69 8.47
C LEU A 95 8.14 -14.01 8.11
N LEU A 96 9.11 -13.21 8.57
CA LEU A 96 10.54 -13.46 8.34
C LEU A 96 11.06 -14.70 9.07
N GLY A 97 10.50 -15.01 10.24
CA GLY A 97 10.91 -16.14 11.07
C GLY A 97 10.47 -17.52 10.56
N LEU A 98 9.67 -17.59 9.48
CA LEU A 98 9.23 -18.86 8.90
C LEU A 98 10.41 -19.59 8.22
N PRO A 99 10.57 -20.91 8.43
CA PRO A 99 11.50 -21.71 7.66
C PRO A 99 11.20 -21.61 6.16
N GLY A 100 12.18 -21.22 5.35
CA GLY A 100 12.00 -20.99 3.92
C GLY A 100 11.05 -19.84 3.59
N SER A 101 10.99 -18.81 4.45
CA SER A 101 10.09 -17.66 4.27
C SER A 101 10.22 -17.07 2.85
N PRO A 102 9.09 -16.83 2.16
CA PRO A 102 9.11 -16.09 0.91
C PRO A 102 9.30 -14.57 1.15
N PHE A 103 9.39 -14.13 2.41
CA PHE A 103 9.58 -12.73 2.76
C PHE A 103 11.05 -12.41 3.03
N THR A 104 11.49 -11.22 2.62
CA THR A 104 12.81 -10.68 2.93
C THR A 104 12.69 -9.23 3.38
N GLN A 105 13.66 -8.77 4.17
CA GLN A 105 13.79 -7.36 4.56
C GLN A 105 15.07 -6.79 3.94
N GLN A 106 14.95 -5.69 3.20
CA GLN A 106 16.07 -4.96 2.59
C GLN A 106 15.98 -3.48 2.95
N SER A 107 16.84 -3.01 3.87
CA SER A 107 16.74 -1.67 4.45
C SER A 107 15.32 -1.42 5.00
N GLN A 108 14.60 -0.38 4.56
CA GLN A 108 13.22 -0.11 4.93
C GLN A 108 12.17 -1.01 4.24
N TRP A 109 12.53 -1.73 3.18
CA TRP A 109 11.60 -2.48 2.35
C TRP A 109 11.33 -3.88 2.90
N PHE A 110 10.05 -4.20 3.10
CA PHE A 110 9.61 -5.57 3.39
C PHE A 110 9.04 -6.15 2.10
N LEU A 111 9.66 -7.22 1.60
CA LEU A 111 9.46 -7.72 0.25
C LEU A 111 8.93 -9.16 0.30
N TYR A 112 7.96 -9.47 -0.55
CA TYR A 112 7.53 -10.81 -0.89
C TYR A 112 8.22 -11.25 -2.19
N ASN A 113 8.93 -12.37 -2.16
CA ASN A 113 9.53 -12.99 -3.33
C ASN A 113 8.42 -13.72 -4.11
N HIS A 114 7.84 -13.02 -5.08
CA HIS A 114 6.75 -13.52 -5.91
C HIS A 114 7.24 -14.71 -6.75
N PRO A 115 6.44 -15.78 -6.93
CA PRO A 115 6.80 -16.92 -7.77
C PRO A 115 7.14 -16.55 -9.22
N GLY A 116 6.64 -15.41 -9.71
CA GLY A 116 7.00 -14.82 -11.00
C GLY A 116 8.39 -14.20 -11.08
N GLY A 117 9.21 -14.30 -10.02
CA GLY A 117 10.61 -13.83 -9.98
C GLY A 117 10.80 -12.37 -9.55
N LYS A 118 9.71 -11.64 -9.26
CA LYS A 118 9.77 -10.26 -8.74
C LYS A 118 9.78 -10.22 -7.21
N ALA A 119 10.48 -9.25 -6.64
CA ALA A 119 10.39 -8.94 -5.22
C ALA A 119 9.41 -7.76 -5.05
N LEU A 120 8.25 -8.03 -4.46
CA LEU A 120 7.13 -7.08 -4.39
C LEU A 120 6.96 -6.57 -2.97
N GLN A 121 6.83 -5.25 -2.82
CA GLN A 121 6.74 -4.64 -1.51
C GLN A 121 5.39 -4.91 -0.85
N VAL A 122 5.45 -5.30 0.42
CA VAL A 122 4.28 -5.42 1.30
C VAL A 122 4.47 -4.51 2.50
N ASP A 123 3.63 -3.49 2.59
CA ASP A 123 3.61 -2.54 3.68
C ASP A 123 2.50 -2.87 4.67
N PHE A 124 2.85 -2.76 5.95
CA PHE A 124 1.89 -2.79 7.05
C PHE A 124 1.93 -1.40 7.69
N PRO A 125 1.02 -0.49 7.34
CA PRO A 125 0.96 0.79 8.01
C PRO A 125 0.63 0.60 9.49
N PRO A 126 1.29 1.32 10.41
CA PRO A 126 0.93 1.30 11.82
C PRO A 126 -0.53 1.64 12.01
N LEU A 127 -1.24 0.87 12.85
CA LEU A 127 -2.69 1.01 13.01
C LEU A 127 -3.14 2.43 13.40
N TRP A 128 -2.34 3.12 14.22
CA TRP A 128 -2.61 4.51 14.65
C TRP A 128 -2.61 5.53 13.50
N GLN A 129 -2.09 5.18 12.32
CA GLN A 129 -2.19 6.03 11.12
C GLN A 129 -3.55 5.94 10.44
N SER A 130 -4.36 4.93 10.77
CA SER A 130 -5.74 4.83 10.30
C SER A 130 -6.68 5.44 11.35
N PRO A 131 -7.38 6.54 11.04
CA PRO A 131 -8.25 7.22 12.01
C PRO A 131 -9.53 6.44 12.34
N PHE A 132 -9.83 5.38 11.59
CA PHE A 132 -10.96 4.47 11.80
C PHE A 132 -10.62 3.07 11.30
N LYS A 133 -11.45 2.08 11.66
CA LYS A 133 -11.43 0.74 11.07
C LYS A 133 -12.17 0.80 9.72
N PRO A 134 -11.55 0.44 8.59
CA PRO A 134 -12.24 0.40 7.30
C PRO A 134 -13.47 -0.51 7.33
N SER A 135 -14.56 -0.09 6.70
CA SER A 135 -15.78 -0.89 6.54
C SER A 135 -15.50 -2.19 5.78
N GLY A 136 -14.57 -2.18 4.83
CA GLY A 136 -14.14 -3.38 4.09
C GLY A 136 -13.21 -4.34 4.86
N ALA A 137 -12.82 -4.00 6.10
CA ALA A 137 -11.93 -4.84 6.89
C ALA A 137 -12.62 -6.12 7.39
N LEU A 138 -12.01 -7.27 7.11
CA LEU A 138 -12.51 -8.58 7.55
C LEU A 138 -11.62 -9.17 8.63
N ARG A 139 -12.21 -10.01 9.50
CA ARG A 139 -11.45 -10.85 10.44
C ARG A 139 -10.57 -11.81 9.66
N LEU A 140 -9.31 -11.91 10.05
CA LEU A 140 -8.30 -12.69 9.34
C LEU A 140 -8.73 -14.15 9.17
N GLY A 141 -9.24 -14.79 10.22
CA GLY A 141 -9.71 -16.18 10.18
C GLY A 141 -10.96 -16.41 9.32
N GLU A 142 -11.72 -15.35 9.01
CA GLU A 142 -12.99 -15.45 8.26
C GLU A 142 -12.82 -15.12 6.76
N ILE A 143 -11.64 -14.68 6.32
CA ILE A 143 -11.38 -14.34 4.91
C ILE A 143 -11.40 -15.62 4.06
N LYS A 144 -12.31 -15.64 3.09
CA LYS A 144 -12.45 -16.73 2.11
C LYS A 144 -11.70 -16.39 0.82
N LEU A 145 -10.44 -16.81 0.74
CA LEU A 145 -9.64 -16.65 -0.47
C LEU A 145 -10.25 -17.44 -1.65
N PRO A 146 -10.19 -16.93 -2.90
CA PRO A 146 -9.35 -15.80 -3.35
C PRO A 146 -9.98 -14.41 -3.15
N ALA A 147 -11.17 -14.28 -2.55
CA ALA A 147 -11.76 -12.98 -2.31
C ALA A 147 -10.96 -12.20 -1.25
N LEU A 148 -10.46 -11.03 -1.62
CA LEU A 148 -9.59 -10.21 -0.79
C LEU A 148 -10.38 -9.12 -0.03
N PRO A 149 -9.97 -8.78 1.21
CA PRO A 149 -10.64 -7.79 2.05
C PRO A 149 -10.26 -6.36 1.63
N TYR A 150 -10.73 -5.91 0.48
CA TYR A 150 -10.52 -4.52 0.05
C TYR A 150 -11.30 -3.54 0.93
N ALA A 151 -10.64 -2.47 1.36
CA ALA A 151 -11.35 -1.30 1.89
C ALA A 151 -12.33 -0.76 0.84
N THR A 152 -13.45 -0.19 1.26
CA THR A 152 -14.44 0.36 0.31
C THR A 152 -13.89 1.61 -0.37
N ALA A 153 -14.53 2.05 -1.45
CA ALA A 153 -14.15 3.29 -2.12
C ALA A 153 -14.30 4.51 -1.18
N GLU A 154 -15.29 4.51 -0.30
CA GLU A 154 -15.53 5.51 0.75
C GLU A 154 -14.44 5.48 1.83
N ASP A 155 -14.04 4.29 2.27
CA ASP A 155 -12.90 4.12 3.19
C ASP A 155 -11.64 4.76 2.58
N LEU A 156 -11.33 4.41 1.33
CA LEU A 156 -10.16 4.90 0.63
C LEU A 156 -10.22 6.41 0.40
N LEU A 157 -11.38 6.96 0.04
CA LEU A 157 -11.58 8.40 -0.12
C LEU A 157 -11.24 9.13 1.17
N ALA A 158 -11.85 8.73 2.28
CA ALA A 158 -11.61 9.34 3.59
C ALA A 158 -10.15 9.19 4.04
N LEU A 159 -9.53 8.03 3.81
CA LEU A 159 -8.13 7.79 4.12
C LEU A 159 -7.20 8.67 3.28
N LYS A 160 -7.46 8.85 1.99
CA LYS A 160 -6.64 9.67 1.09
C LYS A 160 -6.70 11.15 1.44
N ILE A 161 -7.88 11.65 1.77
CA ILE A 161 -8.04 13.02 2.26
C ILE A 161 -7.26 13.22 3.56
N ASN A 162 -7.44 12.30 4.52
CA ASN A 162 -6.76 12.37 5.81
C ASN A 162 -5.22 12.24 5.68
N SER A 163 -4.73 11.35 4.82
CA SER A 163 -3.29 11.09 4.71
C SER A 163 -2.51 12.15 3.94
N CYS A 164 -3.19 12.95 3.10
CA CYS A 164 -2.55 13.95 2.25
C CYS A 164 -1.64 14.90 3.05
N GLY A 165 -2.12 15.45 4.17
CA GLY A 165 -1.31 16.33 5.04
C GLY A 165 -0.16 15.63 5.76
N LEU A 166 -0.26 14.32 5.95
CA LEU A 166 0.67 13.52 6.75
C LEU A 166 1.86 12.98 5.93
N ARG A 167 1.83 13.10 4.60
CA ARG A 167 2.93 12.61 3.76
C ARG A 167 4.16 13.49 3.87
N ALA A 168 5.32 12.83 3.90
CA ALA A 168 6.63 13.48 3.98
C ALA A 168 7.02 14.25 2.70
N THR A 169 6.54 13.83 1.52
CA THR A 169 6.93 14.43 0.23
C THR A 169 5.74 15.01 -0.51
N VAL A 170 5.96 16.11 -1.22
CA VAL A 170 4.92 16.80 -2.01
C VAL A 170 4.34 15.89 -3.09
N GLU A 171 5.15 15.02 -3.69
CA GLU A 171 4.72 14.07 -4.71
C GLU A 171 3.68 13.10 -4.15
N LYS A 172 3.90 12.58 -2.92
CA LYS A 172 2.92 11.71 -2.26
C LYS A 172 1.65 12.46 -1.88
N ARG A 173 1.74 13.76 -1.53
CA ARG A 173 0.54 14.61 -1.29
C ARG A 173 -0.28 14.79 -2.55
N LYS A 174 0.37 15.10 -3.69
CA LYS A 174 -0.28 15.21 -5.00
C LYS A 174 -0.93 13.91 -5.42
N VAL A 175 -0.27 12.77 -5.18
CA VAL A 175 -0.84 11.45 -5.44
C VAL A 175 -2.08 11.20 -4.59
N ASP A 176 -2.01 11.45 -3.28
CA ASP A 176 -3.16 11.27 -2.41
C ASP A 176 -4.33 12.20 -2.80
N ALA A 177 -4.05 13.45 -3.19
CA ALA A 177 -5.07 14.37 -3.67
C ALA A 177 -5.72 13.95 -4.99
N GLY A 178 -4.91 13.51 -5.97
CA GLY A 178 -5.44 12.99 -7.23
C GLY A 178 -6.25 11.70 -7.05
N ASP A 179 -5.84 10.81 -6.14
CA ASP A 179 -6.62 9.62 -5.80
C ASP A 179 -7.96 9.99 -5.16
N ALA A 180 -7.98 10.97 -4.25
CA ALA A 180 -9.20 11.45 -3.62
C ALA A 180 -10.16 12.07 -4.65
N ASP A 181 -9.66 12.95 -5.53
CA ASP A 181 -10.46 13.54 -6.62
C ASP A 181 -11.12 12.44 -7.47
N ALA A 182 -10.34 11.47 -7.95
CA ALA A 182 -10.83 10.40 -8.81
C ALA A 182 -11.81 9.44 -8.11
N LEU A 183 -11.58 9.12 -6.84
CA LEU A 183 -12.51 8.32 -6.05
C LEU A 183 -13.83 9.05 -5.84
N ALA A 184 -13.79 10.34 -5.51
CA ALA A 184 -14.99 11.13 -5.28
C ALA A 184 -15.82 11.25 -6.58
N GLU A 185 -15.19 11.52 -7.72
CA GLU A 185 -15.88 11.52 -9.02
C GLU A 185 -16.50 10.16 -9.35
N SER A 186 -15.76 9.07 -9.15
CA SER A 186 -16.25 7.71 -9.40
C SER A 186 -17.43 7.33 -8.49
N LEU A 187 -17.41 7.76 -7.23
CA LEU A 187 -18.51 7.56 -6.29
C LEU A 187 -19.74 8.39 -6.68
N LEU A 188 -19.54 9.68 -6.99
CA LEU A 188 -20.62 10.58 -7.42
C LEU A 188 -21.32 10.12 -8.70
N ALA A 189 -20.58 9.49 -9.62
CA ALA A 189 -21.16 8.88 -10.82
C ALA A 189 -22.13 7.72 -10.51
N ARG A 190 -22.04 7.12 -9.31
CA ARG A 190 -22.90 6.03 -8.84
C ARG A 190 -24.01 6.50 -7.89
N GLY A 191 -23.90 7.72 -7.35
CA GLY A 191 -24.86 8.33 -6.44
C GLY A 191 -24.19 9.25 -5.42
N PRO A 192 -24.96 9.84 -4.48
CA PRO A 192 -24.40 10.63 -3.39
C PRO A 192 -23.38 9.82 -2.57
N ILE A 193 -22.28 10.46 -2.16
CA ILE A 193 -21.29 9.83 -1.28
C ILE A 193 -21.85 9.81 0.14
N THR A 194 -21.99 8.62 0.73
CA THR A 194 -22.40 8.47 2.13
C THR A 194 -21.23 7.95 2.96
N LEU A 195 -20.67 8.81 3.80
CA LEU A 195 -19.59 8.45 4.72
C LEU A 195 -20.13 8.12 6.11
N THR A 196 -19.51 7.17 6.82
CA THR A 196 -19.75 7.00 8.25
C THR A 196 -19.29 8.24 9.04
N PRO A 197 -19.76 8.45 10.27
CA PRO A 197 -19.32 9.57 11.10
C PRO A 197 -17.79 9.65 11.26
N GLU A 198 -17.12 8.51 11.40
CA GLU A 198 -15.67 8.43 11.57
C GLU A 198 -14.92 8.73 10.27
N GLN A 199 -15.39 8.19 9.13
CA GLN A 199 -14.86 8.51 7.81
C GLN A 199 -14.99 10.00 7.51
N LYS A 200 -16.17 10.57 7.75
CA LYS A 200 -16.45 12.00 7.56
C LYS A 200 -15.56 12.87 8.43
N LYS A 201 -15.40 12.52 9.71
CA LYS A 201 -14.50 13.23 10.63
C LYS A 201 -13.05 13.21 10.14
N ALA A 202 -12.56 12.05 9.69
CA ALA A 202 -11.22 11.91 9.14
C ALA A 202 -11.03 12.75 7.87
N ALA A 203 -11.97 12.66 6.93
CA ALA A 203 -11.94 13.43 5.69
C ALA A 203 -11.94 14.94 5.95
N LEU A 204 -12.85 15.44 6.80
CA LEU A 204 -12.90 16.87 7.14
C LEU A 204 -11.64 17.35 7.87
N GLY A 205 -11.02 16.49 8.69
CA GLY A 205 -9.74 16.80 9.35
C GLY A 205 -8.56 16.98 8.39
N GLY A 206 -8.53 16.22 7.28
CA GLY A 206 -7.47 16.31 6.26
C GLY A 206 -7.75 17.31 5.13
N LEU A 207 -8.97 17.84 5.03
CA LEU A 207 -9.41 18.61 3.88
C LEU A 207 -8.54 19.84 3.58
N GLY A 208 -8.11 20.57 4.61
CA GLY A 208 -7.28 21.77 4.43
C GLY A 208 -5.94 21.49 3.72
N ASP A 209 -5.33 20.33 3.96
CA ASP A 209 -4.10 19.93 3.29
C ASP A 209 -4.33 19.35 1.90
N LEU A 210 -5.43 18.63 1.71
CA LEU A 210 -5.87 18.15 0.40
C LEU A 210 -6.06 19.31 -0.59
N LEU A 211 -6.72 20.39 -0.16
CA LEU A 211 -7.07 21.54 -1.02
C LEU A 211 -5.87 22.23 -1.67
N LYS A 212 -4.67 22.06 -1.12
CA LYS A 212 -3.43 22.60 -1.70
C LYS A 212 -3.02 21.89 -3.00
N TYR A 213 -3.54 20.69 -3.24
CA TYR A 213 -3.14 19.82 -4.34
C TYR A 213 -4.31 19.24 -5.14
N SER A 214 -5.52 19.30 -4.60
CA SER A 214 -6.78 18.93 -5.26
C SER A 214 -7.05 19.81 -6.48
N THR A 215 -7.69 19.22 -7.50
CA THR A 215 -8.21 19.94 -8.66
C THR A 215 -9.57 20.57 -8.41
N LYS A 216 -10.24 20.18 -7.32
CA LYS A 216 -11.54 20.71 -6.86
C LYS A 216 -11.35 21.74 -5.75
N ASP A 217 -12.27 22.69 -5.68
CA ASP A 217 -12.28 23.73 -4.65
C ASP A 217 -12.93 23.27 -3.33
N GLU A 218 -12.81 24.11 -2.31
CA GLU A 218 -13.33 23.84 -0.98
C GLU A 218 -14.87 23.69 -0.95
N THR A 219 -15.58 24.49 -1.73
CA THR A 219 -17.04 24.44 -1.80
C THR A 219 -17.49 23.11 -2.37
N TRP A 220 -16.86 22.65 -3.45
CA TRP A 220 -17.13 21.35 -4.06
C TRP A 220 -16.92 20.21 -3.07
N TRP A 221 -15.79 20.21 -2.36
CA TRP A 221 -15.49 19.17 -1.38
C TRP A 221 -16.45 19.19 -0.19
N LYS A 222 -16.76 20.37 0.36
CA LYS A 222 -17.71 20.49 1.46
C LYS A 222 -19.07 19.96 1.08
N ASN A 223 -19.58 20.29 -0.11
CA ASN A 223 -20.86 19.77 -0.60
C ASN A 223 -20.81 18.26 -0.81
N THR A 224 -19.73 17.75 -1.41
CA THR A 224 -19.54 16.33 -1.72
C THR A 224 -19.47 15.46 -0.46
N LEU A 225 -18.83 15.95 0.60
CA LEU A 225 -18.65 15.21 1.87
C LEU A 225 -19.80 15.45 2.87
N GLN A 226 -20.69 16.42 2.62
CA GLN A 226 -21.81 16.74 3.50
C GLN A 226 -23.07 15.95 3.22
N ALA A 227 -23.26 15.50 1.97
CA ALA A 227 -24.30 14.55 1.57
C ALA A 227 -24.20 13.21 2.34
#